data_AF-A0A4P9Z901-F1
#
_entry.id   AF-A0A4P9Z901-F1
#
_cell.length_a   1.000
_cell.length_b   1.000
_cell.length_c   1.000
_cell.angle_alpha   90.00
_cell.angle_beta   90.00
_cell.angle_gamma   90.00
#
_symmetry.space_group_name_H-M   'P 1'
#
loop_
_entity.id
_entity.type
_entity.pdbx_description
1 polymer ?
#
loop_
_entity_poly.entity_id
_entity_poly.type
_entity_poly.pdbx_seq_one_letter_code
_entity_poly.pdbx_strand_id
1 'polypeptide(L)'
;SVLQSAYSSLLRPTTAVVMKMLNKLIVATPSRSGADKKFTASDIQRLIDKYSRKQRKLRNAHQALLMAIQEWLGELPNDATAAMVGEFVRLMDGVAFVNASHAERLNGLKVHLGSVATREARQLALLRRHDELQRRHDAAAVKHGPQSKQAALVVDEIEENEYNLKLIEQQLARSADSGLREVSFEYLAWFQSALFMLGKRSNAL
;
A
#
# COMPACT_ATOMS: atom_id res chain seq x y z
N SER A 1 15.07 22.88 -44.89
CA SER A 1 15.12 21.41 -45.03
C SER A 1 13.87 20.81 -44.38
N VAL A 2 13.12 19.97 -45.11
CA VAL A 2 11.93 19.24 -44.58
C VAL A 2 12.29 18.42 -43.32
N LEU A 3 13.58 18.09 -43.15
CA LEU A 3 14.11 17.37 -41.98
C LEU A 3 14.14 18.22 -40.70
N GLN A 4 14.23 19.55 -40.77
CA GLN A 4 14.20 20.42 -39.57
C GLN A 4 12.78 20.52 -38.97
N SER A 5 11.74 20.46 -39.81
CA SER A 5 10.35 20.43 -39.36
C SER A 5 10.02 19.08 -38.68
N ALA A 6 10.52 17.97 -39.24
CA ALA A 6 10.35 16.63 -38.67
C ALA A 6 11.05 16.45 -37.31
N TYR A 7 12.19 17.11 -37.08
CA TYR A 7 12.90 17.06 -35.79
C TYR A 7 12.19 17.84 -34.68
N SER A 8 11.50 18.93 -35.03
CA SER A 8 10.76 19.73 -34.04
C SER A 8 9.52 19.01 -33.49
N SER A 9 8.95 18.08 -34.25
CA SER A 9 7.85 17.20 -33.83
C SER A 9 8.28 16.00 -32.97
N LEU A 10 9.59 15.72 -32.84
CA LEU A 10 10.11 14.58 -32.08
C LEU A 10 10.48 14.91 -30.62
N LEU A 11 10.54 16.19 -30.25
CA LEU A 11 11.03 16.62 -28.92
C LEU A 11 9.95 17.19 -27.98
N ARG A 12 8.73 17.36 -28.45
CA ARG A 12 7.61 17.77 -27.60
C ARG A 12 6.54 16.68 -27.65
N PRO A 13 6.27 15.96 -26.55
CA PRO A 13 5.14 15.07 -26.52
C PRO A 13 3.90 15.88 -26.91
N THR A 14 3.23 15.47 -27.97
CA THR A 14 2.02 16.14 -28.44
C THR A 14 1.01 16.22 -27.30
N THR A 15 0.14 17.23 -27.31
CA THR A 15 -0.91 17.41 -26.29
C THR A 15 -1.72 16.13 -26.10
N ALA A 16 -1.89 15.31 -27.14
CA ALA A 16 -2.50 13.98 -27.07
C ALA A 16 -1.66 12.96 -26.26
N VAL A 17 -0.34 12.94 -26.41
CA VAL A 17 0.57 12.10 -25.62
C VAL A 17 0.63 12.57 -24.17
N VAL A 18 0.69 13.89 -23.94
CA VAL A 18 0.62 14.49 -22.60
C VAL A 18 -0.72 14.17 -21.94
N MET A 19 -1.84 14.28 -22.65
CA MET A 19 -3.17 13.90 -22.16
C MET A 19 -3.29 12.40 -21.92
N LYS A 20 -2.63 11.55 -22.72
CA LYS A 20 -2.59 10.09 -22.51
C LYS A 20 -1.71 9.72 -21.31
N MET A 21 -0.65 10.48 -21.05
CA MET A 21 0.20 10.35 -19.87
C MET A 21 -0.49 10.88 -18.61
N LEU A 22 -1.14 12.03 -18.69
CA LEU A 22 -1.99 12.59 -17.64
C LEU A 22 -3.16 11.65 -17.32
N ASN A 23 -3.84 11.12 -18.34
CA ASN A 23 -4.85 10.08 -18.14
C ASN A 23 -4.24 8.80 -17.56
N LYS A 24 -3.02 8.38 -17.93
CA LYS A 24 -2.36 7.26 -17.25
C LYS A 24 -2.01 7.54 -15.79
N LEU A 25 -1.75 8.80 -15.42
CA LEU A 25 -1.49 9.23 -14.05
C LEU A 25 -2.79 9.37 -13.24
N ILE A 26 -3.87 9.85 -13.87
CA ILE A 26 -5.20 10.06 -13.27
C ILE A 26 -5.99 8.73 -13.19
N VAL A 27 -5.84 7.84 -14.18
CA VAL A 27 -6.46 6.49 -14.24
C VAL A 27 -5.63 5.44 -13.47
N ALA A 28 -4.49 5.83 -12.88
CA ALA A 28 -3.83 5.01 -11.85
C ALA A 28 -4.57 5.05 -10.50
N THR A 29 -5.64 5.83 -10.38
CA THR A 29 -6.67 5.61 -9.37
C THR A 29 -7.50 4.41 -9.84
N PRO A 30 -7.60 3.30 -9.09
CA PRO A 30 -8.38 2.16 -9.55
C PRO A 30 -9.81 2.62 -9.84
N SER A 31 -10.17 2.59 -11.12
CA SER A 31 -11.53 2.77 -11.61
C SER A 31 -12.46 1.88 -10.78
N ARG A 32 -13.37 2.51 -10.04
CA ARG A 32 -14.56 1.85 -9.48
C ARG A 32 -15.45 1.42 -10.65
N SER A 33 -15.10 0.32 -11.31
CA SER A 33 -15.95 -0.30 -12.32
C SER A 33 -15.69 -1.80 -12.39
N GLY A 34 -16.66 -2.59 -11.93
CA GLY A 34 -16.76 -4.04 -12.17
C GLY A 34 -16.57 -4.89 -10.91
N ALA A 35 -17.68 -5.11 -10.17
CA ALA A 35 -17.78 -5.84 -8.90
C ALA A 35 -16.91 -5.26 -7.77
N ASP A 36 -17.48 -5.04 -6.58
CA ASP A 36 -16.72 -4.60 -5.40
C ASP A 36 -15.68 -5.66 -5.05
N LYS A 37 -14.49 -5.54 -5.64
CA LYS A 37 -13.35 -6.40 -5.34
C LYS A 37 -12.98 -6.11 -3.89
N LYS A 38 -13.35 -7.02 -3.01
CA LYS A 38 -12.91 -7.01 -1.61
C LYS A 38 -11.38 -7.12 -1.60
N PHE A 39 -10.72 -6.12 -1.04
CA PHE A 39 -9.27 -6.15 -0.84
C PHE A 39 -8.97 -6.98 0.41
N THR A 40 -8.02 -7.91 0.28
CA THR A 40 -7.46 -8.65 1.43
C THR A 40 -6.27 -7.89 2.01
N ALA A 41 -5.85 -8.24 3.24
CA ALA A 41 -4.64 -7.67 3.82
C ALA A 41 -3.40 -7.95 2.93
N SER A 42 -3.35 -9.12 2.29
CA SER A 42 -2.28 -9.47 1.32
C SER A 42 -2.26 -8.55 0.10
N ASP A 43 -3.44 -8.15 -0.41
CA ASP A 43 -3.51 -7.20 -1.52
C ASP A 43 -2.97 -5.83 -1.14
N ILE A 44 -3.26 -5.37 0.08
CA ILE A 44 -2.72 -4.11 0.61
C ILE A 44 -1.20 -4.20 0.76
N GLN A 45 -0.65 -5.31 1.27
CA GLN A 45 0.80 -5.51 1.34
C GLN A 45 1.48 -5.39 -0.04
N ARG A 46 0.86 -5.97 -1.08
CA ARG A 46 1.37 -5.86 -2.46
C ARG A 46 1.32 -4.43 -2.97
N LEU A 47 0.29 -3.65 -2.59
CA LEU A 47 0.20 -2.23 -2.92
C LEU A 47 1.30 -1.42 -2.21
N ILE A 48 1.57 -1.71 -0.94
CA ILE A 48 2.68 -1.10 -0.19
C ILE A 48 4.01 -1.41 -0.89
N ASP A 49 4.25 -2.67 -1.30
CA ASP A 49 5.47 -3.02 -2.02
C ASP A 49 5.64 -2.30 -3.36
N LYS A 50 4.54 -2.12 -4.10
CA LYS A 50 4.55 -1.34 -5.35
C LYS A 50 4.82 0.13 -5.07
N TYR A 51 4.21 0.69 -4.03
CA TYR A 51 4.43 2.06 -3.59
C TYR A 51 5.89 2.29 -3.20
N SER A 52 6.46 1.45 -2.33
CA SER A 52 7.84 1.56 -1.86
C SER A 52 8.86 1.50 -3.01
N ARG A 53 8.62 0.69 -4.05
CA ARG A 53 9.48 0.67 -5.25
C ARG A 53 9.44 1.99 -6.02
N LYS A 54 8.24 2.56 -6.21
CA LYS A 54 8.09 3.86 -6.87
C LYS A 54 8.73 4.98 -6.06
N GLN A 55 8.55 4.94 -4.74
CA GLN A 55 9.13 5.90 -3.82
C GLN A 55 10.67 5.90 -3.86
N ARG A 56 11.32 4.74 -3.97
CA ARG A 56 12.79 4.67 -4.16
C ARG A 56 13.24 5.39 -5.44
N LYS A 57 12.51 5.22 -6.55
CA LYS A 57 12.81 5.93 -7.81
C LYS A 57 12.63 7.44 -7.65
N LEU A 58 11.53 7.85 -6.99
CA LEU A 58 11.26 9.26 -6.70
C LEU A 58 12.37 9.87 -5.83
N ARG A 59 12.85 9.16 -4.81
CA ARG A 59 13.95 9.60 -3.96
C ARG A 59 15.23 9.88 -4.76
N ASN A 60 15.59 8.99 -5.67
CA ASN A 60 16.79 9.19 -6.50
C ASN A 60 16.63 10.40 -7.43
N ALA A 61 15.45 10.59 -8.03
CA ALA A 61 15.16 11.77 -8.86
C ALA A 61 15.19 13.06 -8.04
N HIS A 62 14.65 13.03 -6.81
CA HIS A 62 14.69 14.15 -5.86
C HIS A 62 16.12 14.51 -5.47
N GLN A 63 16.97 13.52 -5.18
CA GLN A 63 18.38 13.75 -4.87
C GLN A 63 19.13 14.40 -6.04
N ALA A 64 18.91 13.90 -7.26
CA ALA A 64 19.51 14.49 -8.47
C ALA A 64 19.07 15.95 -8.67
N LEU A 65 17.78 16.24 -8.41
CA LEU A 65 17.26 17.61 -8.47
C LEU A 65 17.90 18.51 -7.40
N LEU A 66 18.02 18.04 -6.16
CA LEU A 66 18.69 18.78 -5.09
C LEU A 66 20.15 19.11 -5.44
N MET A 67 20.89 18.14 -5.96
CA MET A 67 22.28 18.35 -6.38
C MET A 67 22.38 19.39 -7.50
N ALA A 68 21.52 19.31 -8.52
CA ALA A 68 21.49 20.27 -9.62
C ALA A 68 21.16 21.70 -9.16
N ILE A 69 20.22 21.85 -8.23
CA ILE A 69 19.88 23.17 -7.67
C ILE A 69 21.03 23.70 -6.80
N GLN A 70 21.70 22.84 -6.01
CA GLN A 70 22.85 23.23 -5.20
C GLN A 70 24.06 23.66 -6.04
N GLU A 71 24.30 22.98 -7.16
CA GLU A 71 25.35 23.38 -8.11
C GLU A 71 24.99 24.72 -8.76
N TRP A 72 23.75 24.87 -9.23
CA TRP A 72 23.27 26.13 -9.79
C TRP A 72 23.27 27.30 -8.79
N LEU A 73 23.05 27.03 -7.50
CA LEU A 73 23.11 28.02 -6.42
C LEU A 73 24.45 28.76 -6.39
N GLY A 74 25.56 28.04 -6.64
CA GLY A 74 26.91 28.61 -6.64
C GLY A 74 27.18 29.57 -7.80
N GLU A 75 26.37 29.51 -8.85
CA GLU A 75 26.48 30.33 -10.05
C GLU A 75 25.57 31.57 -9.99
N LEU A 76 24.81 31.77 -8.91
CA LEU A 76 23.87 32.88 -8.78
C LEU A 76 24.61 34.19 -8.48
N PRO A 77 24.42 35.25 -9.28
CA PRO A 77 25.12 36.52 -9.11
C PRO A 77 24.55 37.43 -8.01
N ASN A 78 23.40 37.06 -7.43
CA ASN A 78 22.68 37.87 -6.44
C ASN A 78 22.55 37.09 -5.12
N ASP A 79 23.22 37.57 -4.08
CA ASP A 79 23.26 36.93 -2.76
C ASP A 79 21.88 36.76 -2.11
N ALA A 80 20.96 37.72 -2.29
CA ALA A 80 19.60 37.60 -1.76
C ALA A 80 18.80 36.50 -2.49
N THR A 81 19.01 36.36 -3.80
CA THR A 81 18.40 35.27 -4.58
C THR A 81 19.02 33.93 -4.20
N ALA A 82 20.35 33.88 -4.04
CA ALA A 82 21.05 32.68 -3.58
C ALA A 82 20.59 32.26 -2.17
N ALA A 83 20.41 33.20 -1.24
CA ALA A 83 19.86 32.91 0.08
C ALA A 83 18.46 32.29 0.00
N MET A 84 17.56 32.87 -0.81
CA MET A 84 16.20 32.35 -0.99
C MET A 84 16.18 30.95 -1.62
N VAL A 85 16.99 30.71 -2.65
CA VAL A 85 17.11 29.39 -3.27
C VAL A 85 17.74 28.38 -2.30
N GLY A 86 18.70 28.79 -1.48
CA GLY A 86 19.31 27.96 -0.45
C GLY A 86 18.29 27.50 0.60
N GLU A 87 17.40 28.40 1.03
CA GLU A 87 16.29 28.07 1.91
C GLU A 87 15.28 27.10 1.26
N PHE A 88 14.96 27.30 -0.03
CA PHE A 88 14.13 26.37 -0.78
C PHE A 88 14.75 24.95 -0.84
N VAL A 89 16.06 24.85 -1.07
CA VAL A 89 16.80 23.57 -1.04
C VAL A 89 16.71 22.91 0.34
N ARG A 90 16.87 23.65 1.43
CA ARG A 90 16.73 23.14 2.81
C ARG A 90 15.32 22.62 3.08
N LEU A 91 14.30 23.31 2.59
CA LEU A 91 12.90 22.85 2.71
C LEU A 91 12.69 21.54 1.93
N MET A 92 13.18 21.47 0.69
CA MET A 92 13.10 20.26 -0.13
C MET A 92 13.83 19.06 0.49
N ASP A 93 14.97 19.29 1.15
CA ASP A 93 15.70 18.24 1.87
C ASP A 93 14.92 17.78 3.11
N GLY A 94 14.25 18.69 3.82
CA GLY A 94 13.30 18.36 4.89
C GLY A 94 12.16 17.47 4.41
N VAL A 95 11.59 17.75 3.23
CA VAL A 95 10.57 16.90 2.60
C VAL A 95 11.13 15.52 2.23
N ALA A 96 12.38 15.45 1.76
CA ALA A 96 13.05 14.18 1.47
C ALA A 96 13.19 13.31 2.72
N PHE A 97 13.59 13.92 3.84
CA PHE A 97 13.71 13.24 5.14
C PHE A 97 12.36 12.67 5.62
N VAL A 98 11.29 13.48 5.59
CA VAL A 98 9.95 13.02 5.96
C VAL A 98 9.49 11.87 5.06
N ASN A 99 9.75 11.96 3.76
CA ASN A 99 9.44 10.88 2.83
C ASN A 99 10.26 9.61 3.10
N ALA A 100 11.53 9.70 3.52
CA ALA A 100 12.31 8.53 3.89
C ALA A 100 11.70 7.82 5.12
N SER A 101 11.35 8.59 6.15
CA SER A 101 10.69 8.07 7.36
C SER A 101 9.32 7.45 7.06
N HIS A 102 8.55 8.04 6.14
CA HIS A 102 7.27 7.47 5.68
C HIS A 102 7.42 6.03 5.18
N ALA A 103 8.49 5.71 4.44
CA ALA A 103 8.72 4.37 3.91
C ALA A 103 8.89 3.32 5.03
N GLU A 104 9.57 3.69 6.11
CA GLU A 104 9.78 2.82 7.28
C GLU A 104 8.45 2.57 8.01
N ARG A 105 7.63 3.60 8.17
CA ARG A 105 6.31 3.48 8.80
C ARG A 105 5.35 2.60 7.99
N LEU A 106 5.37 2.72 6.66
CA LEU A 106 4.62 1.81 5.78
C LEU A 106 5.09 0.36 5.88
N ASN A 107 6.38 0.11 6.09
CA ASN A 107 6.88 -1.23 6.37
C ASN A 107 6.35 -1.77 7.71
N GLY A 108 6.24 -0.91 8.74
CA GLY A 108 5.57 -1.28 10.00
C GLY A 108 4.14 -1.75 9.76
N LEU A 109 3.32 -0.95 9.07
CA LEU A 109 1.96 -1.34 8.67
C LEU A 109 1.92 -2.65 7.89
N LYS A 110 2.87 -2.86 6.96
CA LYS A 110 2.98 -4.09 6.17
C LYS A 110 3.18 -5.33 7.05
N VAL A 111 3.93 -5.24 8.15
CA VAL A 111 4.14 -6.36 9.08
C VAL A 111 2.83 -6.76 9.76
N HIS A 112 2.07 -5.79 10.28
CA HIS A 112 0.77 -6.06 10.91
C HIS A 112 -0.24 -6.64 9.91
N LEU A 113 -0.27 -6.11 8.68
CA LEU A 113 -1.07 -6.68 7.60
C LEU A 113 -0.68 -8.13 7.27
N GLY A 114 0.58 -8.53 7.45
CA GLY A 114 1.01 -9.93 7.26
C GLY A 114 0.43 -10.88 8.31
N SER A 115 0.33 -10.41 9.55
CA SER A 115 -0.33 -11.14 10.64
C SER A 115 -1.82 -11.34 10.36
N VAL A 116 -2.49 -10.31 9.81
CA VAL A 116 -3.90 -10.37 9.39
C VAL A 116 -4.05 -11.30 8.19
N ALA A 117 -3.22 -11.15 7.15
CA ALA A 117 -3.28 -11.96 5.93
C ALA A 117 -3.14 -13.46 6.20
N THR A 118 -2.26 -13.85 7.14
CA THR A 118 -2.10 -15.25 7.55
C THR A 118 -3.39 -15.81 8.16
N ARG A 119 -4.11 -15.00 8.96
CA ARG A 119 -5.37 -15.39 9.59
C ARG A 119 -6.52 -15.41 8.59
N GLU A 120 -6.61 -14.44 7.69
CA GLU A 120 -7.57 -14.44 6.58
C GLU A 120 -7.42 -15.71 5.72
N ALA A 121 -6.18 -16.07 5.37
CA ALA A 121 -5.90 -17.28 4.59
C ALA A 121 -6.32 -18.55 5.33
N ARG A 122 -6.06 -18.63 6.64
CA ARG A 122 -6.46 -19.76 7.47
C ARG A 122 -7.98 -19.85 7.63
N GLN A 123 -8.66 -18.72 7.81
CA GLN A 123 -10.13 -18.66 7.84
C GLN A 123 -10.73 -19.18 6.53
N LEU A 124 -10.22 -18.72 5.39
CA LEU A 124 -10.67 -19.18 4.08
C LEU A 124 -10.45 -20.69 3.88
N ALA A 125 -9.33 -21.23 4.36
CA ALA A 125 -9.06 -22.67 4.30
C ALA A 125 -10.05 -23.47 5.17
N LEU A 126 -10.36 -23.00 6.39
CA LEU A 126 -11.34 -23.64 7.28
C LEU A 126 -12.76 -23.59 6.72
N LEU A 127 -13.15 -22.49 6.06
CA LEU A 127 -14.44 -22.38 5.38
C LEU A 127 -14.56 -23.38 4.22
N ARG A 128 -13.52 -23.49 3.39
CA ARG A 128 -13.50 -24.49 2.30
C ARG A 128 -13.56 -25.92 2.84
N ARG A 129 -12.83 -26.20 3.92
CA ARG A 129 -12.88 -27.50 4.60
C ARG A 129 -14.27 -27.78 5.16
N HIS A 130 -14.95 -26.79 5.72
CA HIS A 130 -16.33 -26.93 6.20
C HIS A 130 -17.26 -27.34 5.06
N ASP A 131 -17.21 -26.66 3.91
CA ASP A 131 -18.01 -26.99 2.73
C ASP A 131 -17.74 -28.42 2.22
N GLU A 132 -16.47 -28.85 2.23
CA GLU A 132 -16.06 -30.21 1.85
C GLU A 132 -16.59 -31.26 2.84
N LEU A 133 -16.52 -31.00 4.14
CA LEU A 133 -17.04 -31.88 5.18
C LEU A 133 -18.57 -32.00 5.08
N GLN A 134 -19.27 -30.90 4.82
CA GLN A 134 -20.71 -30.91 4.63
C GLN A 134 -21.12 -31.81 3.46
N ARG A 135 -20.44 -31.70 2.32
CA ARG A 135 -20.67 -32.58 1.16
C ARG A 135 -20.36 -34.05 1.47
N ARG A 136 -19.30 -34.32 2.24
CA ARG A 136 -18.95 -35.69 2.69
C ARG A 136 -20.02 -36.27 3.61
N HIS A 137 -20.56 -35.46 4.52
CA HIS A 137 -21.64 -35.84 5.41
C HIS A 137 -22.89 -36.21 4.61
N ASP A 138 -23.31 -35.35 3.69
CA ASP A 138 -24.50 -35.59 2.86
C ASP A 138 -24.37 -36.87 2.03
N ALA A 139 -23.19 -37.10 1.43
CA ALA A 139 -22.90 -38.33 0.68
C ALA A 139 -22.94 -39.59 1.58
N ALA A 140 -22.39 -39.51 2.79
CA ALA A 140 -22.41 -40.62 3.75
C ALA A 140 -23.83 -40.90 4.26
N ALA A 141 -24.60 -39.86 4.55
CA ALA A 141 -25.98 -39.95 4.99
C ALA A 141 -26.87 -40.59 3.92
N VAL A 142 -26.70 -40.22 2.64
CA VAL A 142 -27.43 -40.82 1.52
C VAL A 142 -27.04 -42.29 1.31
N LYS A 143 -25.75 -42.63 1.39
CA LYS A 143 -25.26 -43.98 1.07
C LYS A 143 -25.45 -44.99 2.19
N HIS A 144 -25.24 -44.57 3.43
CA HIS A 144 -25.17 -45.46 4.60
C HIS A 144 -26.26 -45.19 5.65
N GLY A 145 -27.05 -44.13 5.45
CA GLY A 145 -28.03 -43.65 6.41
C GLY A 145 -27.47 -42.52 7.29
N PRO A 146 -28.32 -41.57 7.72
CA PRO A 146 -27.92 -40.38 8.47
C PRO A 146 -27.37 -40.68 9.88
N GLN A 147 -27.72 -41.83 10.46
CA GLN A 147 -27.19 -42.28 11.75
C GLN A 147 -26.09 -43.35 11.62
N SER A 148 -25.54 -43.52 10.41
CA SER A 148 -24.41 -44.44 10.23
C SER A 148 -23.19 -43.94 11.00
N LYS A 149 -22.35 -44.88 11.48
CA LYS A 149 -21.07 -44.53 12.09
C LYS A 149 -20.21 -43.64 11.19
N GLN A 150 -20.28 -43.87 9.88
CA GLN A 150 -19.57 -43.08 8.89
C GLN A 150 -20.05 -41.62 8.85
N ALA A 151 -21.37 -41.38 8.93
CA ALA A 151 -21.93 -40.03 9.00
C ALA A 151 -21.60 -39.35 10.34
N ALA A 152 -21.71 -40.08 11.46
CA ALA A 152 -21.37 -39.57 12.79
C ALA A 152 -19.92 -39.09 12.89
N LEU A 153 -18.94 -39.84 12.35
CA LEU A 153 -17.54 -39.41 12.32
C LEU A 153 -17.34 -38.10 11.55
N VAL A 154 -18.10 -37.87 10.47
CA VAL A 154 -18.00 -36.61 9.71
C VAL A 154 -18.62 -35.46 10.50
N VAL A 155 -19.66 -35.70 11.31
CA VAL A 155 -20.22 -34.68 12.22
C VAL A 155 -19.17 -34.25 13.24
N ASP A 156 -18.45 -35.19 13.85
CA ASP A 156 -17.36 -34.87 14.78
C ASP A 156 -16.27 -34.01 14.11
N GLU A 157 -15.89 -34.34 12.85
CA GLU A 157 -14.94 -33.53 12.06
C GLU A 157 -15.47 -32.11 11.76
N ILE A 158 -16.79 -31.96 11.54
CA ILE A 158 -17.43 -30.65 11.32
C ILE A 158 -17.37 -29.81 12.60
N GLU A 159 -17.74 -30.37 13.74
CA GLU A 159 -17.73 -29.69 15.04
C GLU A 159 -16.31 -29.20 15.41
N GLU A 160 -15.29 -30.03 15.18
CA GLU A 160 -13.89 -29.64 15.38
C GLU A 160 -13.50 -28.47 14.46
N ASN A 161 -13.90 -28.52 13.19
CA ASN A 161 -13.61 -27.46 12.23
C ASN A 161 -14.31 -26.14 12.58
N GLU A 162 -15.54 -26.19 13.09
CA GLU A 162 -16.27 -25.02 13.58
C GLU A 162 -15.61 -24.38 14.82
N TYR A 163 -15.12 -25.20 15.75
CA TYR A 163 -14.36 -24.71 16.90
C TYR A 163 -13.10 -23.96 16.44
N ASN A 164 -12.36 -24.54 15.50
CA ASN A 164 -11.18 -23.93 14.89
C ASN A 164 -11.52 -22.61 14.17
N LEU A 165 -12.66 -22.55 13.48
CA LEU A 165 -13.12 -21.34 12.78
C LEU A 165 -13.38 -20.20 13.78
N LYS A 166 -14.15 -20.47 14.84
CA LYS A 166 -14.43 -19.49 15.91
C LYS A 166 -13.16 -18.96 16.54
N LEU A 167 -12.18 -19.83 16.80
CA LEU A 167 -10.88 -19.43 17.35
C LEU A 167 -10.13 -18.47 16.41
N ILE A 168 -10.10 -18.77 15.10
CA ILE A 168 -9.44 -17.93 14.11
C ILE A 168 -10.15 -16.58 13.94
N GLU A 169 -11.47 -16.54 13.97
CA GLU A 169 -12.24 -15.29 13.92
C GLU A 169 -11.93 -14.37 15.10
N GLN A 170 -11.87 -14.91 16.32
CA GLN A 170 -11.45 -14.14 17.49
C GLN A 170 -10.01 -13.63 17.37
N GLN A 171 -9.09 -14.46 16.86
CA GLN A 171 -7.71 -14.05 16.64
C GLN A 171 -7.58 -12.97 15.56
N LEU A 172 -8.40 -13.04 14.51
CA LEU A 172 -8.46 -12.05 13.44
C LEU A 172 -8.98 -10.72 13.99
N ALA A 173 -10.07 -10.74 14.74
CA ALA A 173 -10.63 -9.56 15.41
C ALA A 173 -9.60 -8.88 16.31
N ARG A 174 -8.90 -9.66 17.15
CA ARG A 174 -7.82 -9.11 18.00
C ARG A 174 -6.67 -8.52 17.19
N SER A 175 -6.22 -9.21 16.14
CA SER A 175 -5.10 -8.74 15.32
C SER A 175 -5.44 -7.45 14.55
N ALA A 176 -6.69 -7.30 14.14
CA ALA A 176 -7.19 -6.07 13.53
C ALA A 176 -7.35 -4.95 14.56
N ASP A 177 -7.94 -5.23 15.73
CA ASP A 177 -8.26 -4.19 16.72
C ASP A 177 -7.03 -3.68 17.49
N SER A 178 -6.11 -4.54 17.92
CA SER A 178 -4.91 -4.05 18.62
C SER A 178 -3.82 -3.63 17.64
N GLY A 179 -3.45 -4.53 16.72
CA GLY A 179 -2.28 -4.33 15.87
C GLY A 179 -2.45 -3.25 14.81
N LEU A 180 -3.56 -3.25 14.06
CA LEU A 180 -3.76 -2.24 13.02
C LEU A 180 -4.13 -0.87 13.61
N ARG A 181 -4.87 -0.84 14.72
CA ARG A 181 -5.25 0.41 15.38
C ARG A 181 -4.03 1.13 15.96
N GLU A 182 -3.17 0.41 16.67
CA GLU A 182 -1.93 0.93 17.24
C GLU A 182 -1.03 1.50 16.15
N VAL A 183 -0.74 0.71 15.10
CA VAL A 183 0.13 1.18 14.01
C VAL A 183 -0.48 2.37 13.25
N SER A 184 -1.82 2.43 13.15
CA SER A 184 -2.51 3.56 12.54
C SER A 184 -2.40 4.82 13.41
N PHE A 185 -2.52 4.68 14.72
CA PHE A 185 -2.36 5.79 15.66
C PHE A 185 -0.93 6.34 15.64
N GLU A 186 0.08 5.46 15.71
CA GLU A 186 1.49 5.84 15.59
C GLU A 186 1.77 6.57 14.28
N TYR A 187 1.20 6.07 13.18
CA TYR A 187 1.34 6.68 11.87
C TYR A 187 0.73 8.09 11.83
N LEU A 188 -0.48 8.26 12.38
CA LEU A 188 -1.15 9.57 12.45
C LEU A 188 -0.37 10.56 13.32
N ALA A 189 0.11 10.14 14.49
CA ALA A 189 0.89 10.97 15.39
C ALA A 189 2.21 11.42 14.74
N TRP A 190 2.91 10.49 14.07
CA TRP A 190 4.10 10.80 13.29
C TRP A 190 3.80 11.81 12.17
N PHE A 191 2.71 11.62 11.43
CA PHE A 191 2.35 12.49 10.32
C PHE A 191 2.03 13.92 10.80
N GLN A 192 1.31 14.06 11.91
CA GLN A 192 1.08 15.35 12.55
C GLN A 192 2.38 16.04 12.98
N SER A 193 3.32 15.28 13.57
CA SER A 193 4.63 15.79 13.94
C SER A 193 5.44 16.24 12.71
N ALA A 194 5.42 15.46 11.63
CA ALA A 194 6.09 15.79 10.38
C ALA A 194 5.53 17.07 9.74
N LEU A 195 4.20 17.22 9.72
CA LEU A 195 3.54 18.44 9.25
C LEU A 195 3.93 19.66 10.09
N PHE A 196 3.95 19.53 11.41
CA PHE A 196 4.37 20.60 12.31
C PHE A 196 5.84 21.01 12.08
N MET A 197 6.73 20.05 11.91
CA MET A 197 8.15 20.30 11.66
C MET A 197 8.39 20.98 10.30
N LEU A 198 7.70 20.53 9.25
CA LEU A 198 7.75 21.17 7.93
C LEU A 198 7.16 22.58 7.97
N GLY A 199 6.04 22.78 8.67
CA GLY A 199 5.42 24.09 8.85
C GLY A 199 6.32 25.07 9.62
N LYS A 200 7.00 24.62 10.68
CA LYS A 200 7.99 25.43 11.39
C LYS A 200 9.14 25.86 10.49
N ARG A 201 9.67 24.96 9.66
CA ARG A 201 10.74 25.29 8.71
C ARG A 201 10.26 26.27 7.63
N SER A 202 9.04 26.12 7.14
CA SER A 202 8.45 27.05 6.16
C SER A 202 8.19 28.44 6.74
N ASN A 203 7.84 28.54 8.02
CA ASN A 203 7.54 29.82 8.69
C ASN A 203 8.79 30.51 9.28
N ALA A 204 9.96 29.87 9.19
CA ALA A 204 11.25 30.46 9.56
C ALA A 204 11.91 31.19 8.37
N LEU A 205 11.26 31.18 7.20
CA LEU A 205 11.60 31.91 5.98
C LEU A 205 10.96 33.30 5.99
#